data_AF-A0A6N8GC16-F1
#
_entry.id   AF-A0A6N8GC16-F1
#
_cell.length_a   1.000
_cell.length_b   1.000
_cell.length_c   1.000
_cell.angle_alpha   90.00
_cell.angle_beta   90.00
_cell.angle_gamma   90.00
#
_symmetry.space_group_name_H-M   'P 1'
#
loop_
_entity.id
_entity.type
_entity.pdbx_description
1 polymer ?
#
loop_
_entity_poly.entity_id
_entity_poly.type
_entity_poly.pdbx_seq_one_letter_code
_entity_poly.pdbx_strand_id
1 'polypeptide(L)'
;MHDKWFGNPVYIYREDVFSGITLVDSNHGFRHHPIMDEEEYCSCSGYAPRAPYAPFVRPGDSIDYWAMYSIRQEVKSVDIEIPGFDPIEDVPVG
;
A
#
# COMPACT_ATOMS: atom_id res chain seq x y z
N MET A 1 1.66 -20.82 -23.51
CA MET A 1 2.38 -20.10 -22.44
C MET A 1 2.63 -18.69 -22.94
N HIS A 2 1.73 -17.74 -22.73
CA HIS A 2 1.94 -16.32 -23.04
C HIS A 2 1.36 -15.50 -21.90
N ASP A 3 2.29 -14.88 -21.18
CA ASP A 3 2.23 -13.73 -20.26
C ASP A 3 0.85 -13.21 -19.90
N LYS A 4 0.45 -13.49 -18.64
CA LYS A 4 -0.47 -12.66 -17.89
C LYS A 4 0.24 -12.24 -16.61
N TRP A 5 -0.06 -11.04 -16.13
CA TRP A 5 0.32 -10.46 -14.82
C TRP A 5 1.54 -9.51 -14.79
N PHE A 6 1.48 -8.36 -15.47
CA PHE A 6 2.25 -7.15 -15.09
C PHE A 6 1.58 -5.83 -15.53
N GLY A 7 0.25 -5.79 -15.66
CA GLY A 7 -0.45 -4.50 -15.75
C GLY A 7 -0.90 -4.14 -14.34
N ASN A 8 -0.35 -3.09 -13.74
CA ASN A 8 -0.94 -2.44 -12.56
C ASN A 8 -2.12 -1.62 -13.08
N PRO A 9 -3.37 -2.10 -12.99
CA PRO A 9 -4.50 -1.38 -13.52
C PRO A 9 -4.83 -0.26 -12.53
N VAL A 10 -5.11 0.93 -13.04
CA VAL A 10 -5.65 2.03 -12.24
C VAL A 10 -7.10 1.65 -11.93
N TYR A 11 -7.37 1.27 -10.69
CA TYR A 11 -8.72 0.92 -10.23
C TYR A 11 -9.38 2.08 -9.48
N ILE A 12 -10.69 2.22 -9.64
CA ILE A 12 -11.51 3.11 -8.82
C ILE A 12 -11.98 2.31 -7.62
N TYR A 13 -11.55 2.68 -6.43
CA TYR A 13 -12.07 2.12 -5.19
C TYR A 13 -13.58 2.36 -5.10
N ARG A 14 -14.36 1.28 -4.96
CA ARG A 14 -15.81 1.35 -4.68
C ARG A 14 -16.11 1.44 -3.18
N GLU A 15 -15.11 1.26 -2.34
CA GLU A 15 -15.20 1.26 -0.89
C GLU A 15 -13.95 1.92 -0.28
N ASP A 16 -14.09 2.45 0.94
CA ASP A 16 -13.04 3.06 1.77
C ASP A 16 -12.01 2.02 2.28
N VAL A 17 -11.47 1.23 1.36
CA VAL A 17 -10.51 0.15 1.64
C VAL A 17 -9.11 0.74 1.58
N PHE A 18 -8.66 1.25 2.73
CA PHE A 18 -7.35 1.86 2.85
C PHE A 18 -6.31 0.81 3.26
N SER A 19 -5.22 0.72 2.50
CA SER A 19 -4.02 0.02 3.00
C SER A 19 -3.33 0.71 4.16
N GLY A 20 -3.82 1.88 4.59
CA GLY A 20 -3.20 2.75 5.58
C GLY A 20 -1.83 3.31 5.16
N ILE A 21 -1.24 2.75 4.11
CA ILE A 21 0.09 3.03 3.61
C ILE A 21 0.00 3.14 2.09
N THR A 22 0.67 4.13 1.49
CA THR A 22 0.88 4.24 0.05
C THR A 22 2.37 4.43 -0.22
N LEU A 23 2.92 3.69 -1.19
CA LEU A 23 4.28 3.95 -1.67
C LEU A 23 4.22 4.87 -2.88
N VAL A 24 5.01 5.92 -2.84
CA VAL A 24 5.12 6.91 -3.90
C VAL A 24 6.55 6.93 -4.42
N ASP A 25 6.71 6.81 -5.74
CA ASP A 25 7.96 7.09 -6.42
C ASP A 25 7.86 8.49 -7.01
N SER A 26 8.34 9.48 -6.24
CA SER A 26 8.30 10.89 -6.61
C SER A 26 9.19 11.19 -7.83
N ASN A 27 10.22 10.40 -8.09
CA ASN A 27 11.15 10.61 -9.21
C ASN A 27 10.50 10.29 -10.56
N HIS A 28 9.62 9.28 -10.58
CA HIS A 28 8.94 8.86 -11.80
C HIS A 28 7.44 9.17 -11.81
N GLY A 29 6.91 9.72 -10.71
CA GLY A 29 5.51 10.12 -10.55
C GLY A 29 4.54 8.94 -10.42
N PHE A 30 5.00 7.80 -9.88
CA PHE A 30 4.16 6.61 -9.70
C PHE A 30 3.65 6.51 -8.27
N ARG A 31 2.39 6.04 -8.14
CA ARG A 31 1.86 5.53 -6.87
C ARG A 31 1.69 4.03 -6.99
N HIS A 32 2.25 3.30 -6.05
CA HIS A 32 2.14 1.84 -6.03
C HIS A 32 0.92 1.43 -5.23
N HIS A 33 0.11 0.57 -5.83
CA HIS A 33 -0.98 -0.10 -5.13
C HIS A 33 -0.46 -1.37 -4.45
N PRO A 34 -1.02 -1.74 -3.29
CA PRO A 34 -0.75 -3.04 -2.70
C PRO A 34 -1.14 -4.17 -3.66
N ILE A 35 -0.49 -5.31 -3.50
CA ILE A 35 -0.85 -6.57 -4.18
C ILE A 35 -2.28 -6.92 -3.77
N MET A 36 -3.09 -7.30 -4.76
CA MET A 36 -4.48 -7.74 -4.55
C MET A 36 -4.56 -9.27 -4.75
N ASP A 37 -5.39 -9.94 -3.96
CA ASP A 37 -5.73 -11.36 -4.18
C ASP A 37 -6.78 -11.53 -5.30
N GLU A 38 -7.14 -12.78 -5.60
CA GLU A 38 -8.08 -13.11 -6.68
C GLU A 38 -9.50 -12.56 -6.46
N GLU A 39 -9.84 -12.17 -5.23
CA GLU A 39 -11.13 -11.61 -4.82
C GLU A 39 -11.11 -10.07 -4.78
N GLU A 40 -10.04 -9.44 -5.30
CA GLU A 40 -9.81 -8.00 -5.26
C GLU A 40 -9.62 -7.44 -3.84
N TYR A 41 -9.07 -8.24 -2.92
CA TYR A 41 -8.69 -7.77 -1.59
C TYR A 41 -7.21 -7.45 -1.51
N CYS A 42 -6.85 -6.32 -0.87
CA CYS A 42 -5.45 -5.98 -0.67
C CYS A 42 -4.77 -7.00 0.26
N SER A 43 -3.50 -7.28 -0.03
CA SER A 43 -2.57 -7.88 0.92
C SER A 43 -2.01 -6.78 1.82
N CYS A 44 -2.86 -6.32 2.75
CA CYS A 44 -2.56 -5.22 3.63
C CYS A 44 -3.26 -5.33 5.00
N SER A 45 -2.70 -4.65 6.01
CA SER A 45 -3.38 -4.40 7.28
C SER A 45 -4.59 -3.51 7.06
N GLY A 46 -5.69 -3.80 7.73
CA GLY A 46 -6.90 -2.98 7.66
C GLY A 46 -7.97 -3.49 6.68
N TYR A 47 -7.71 -4.57 5.95
CA TYR A 47 -8.75 -5.27 5.20
C TYR A 47 -9.60 -6.17 6.13
N ALA A 48 -10.76 -5.67 6.56
CA ALA A 48 -11.76 -6.51 7.22
C ALA A 48 -12.20 -7.63 6.26
N PRO A 49 -12.19 -8.93 6.67
CA PRO A 49 -12.28 -9.43 8.05
C PRO A 49 -10.96 -9.97 8.65
N ARG A 50 -9.79 -9.73 8.04
CA ARG A 50 -8.52 -10.34 8.46
C ARG A 50 -7.78 -9.41 9.44
N ALA A 51 -7.81 -9.75 10.74
CA ALA A 51 -7.16 -9.08 11.88
C ALA A 51 -7.79 -7.73 12.31
N PRO A 52 -7.66 -7.30 13.59
CA PRO A 52 -8.43 -6.18 14.11
C PRO A 52 -7.99 -4.85 13.50
N TYR A 53 -8.72 -4.39 12.49
CA TYR A 53 -8.71 -3.00 12.09
C TYR A 53 -9.26 -2.16 13.24
N ALA A 54 -8.42 -1.30 13.82
CA ALA A 54 -8.87 -0.26 14.74
C ALA A 54 -8.95 1.06 13.96
N PRO A 55 -10.15 1.63 13.73
CA PRO A 55 -10.30 2.92 13.05
C PRO A 55 -9.74 4.10 13.87
N PHE A 56 -9.27 3.85 15.10
CA PHE A 56 -8.69 4.84 15.99
C PHE A 56 -7.65 4.20 16.91
N VAL A 57 -6.54 4.91 17.13
CA VAL A 57 -5.50 4.59 18.10
C VAL A 57 -5.70 5.48 19.32
N ARG A 58 -5.85 4.90 20.52
CA ARG A 58 -6.02 5.69 21.75
C ARG A 58 -4.67 6.20 22.25
N PRO A 59 -4.64 7.23 23.11
CA PRO A 59 -3.41 7.66 23.75
C PRO A 59 -2.73 6.51 24.50
N GLY A 60 -1.48 6.21 24.12
CA GLY A 60 -0.69 5.12 24.71
C GLY A 60 -0.82 3.77 23.99
N ASP A 61 -1.75 3.63 23.04
CA ASP A 61 -1.85 2.45 22.18
C ASP A 61 -0.95 2.61 20.94
N SER A 62 -0.62 1.47 20.32
CA SER A 62 0.05 1.40 19.02
C SER A 62 -0.72 0.46 18.10
N ILE A 63 -0.65 0.72 16.80
CA ILE A 63 -1.18 -0.17 15.76
C ILE A 63 -0.10 -0.37 14.70
N ASP A 64 0.04 -1.61 14.23
CA ASP A 64 0.95 -1.95 13.14
C ASP A 64 0.19 -1.90 11.82
N TYR A 65 0.61 -1.02 10.91
CA TYR A 65 0.17 -1.01 9.52
C TYR A 65 1.22 -1.67 8.63
N TRP A 66 0.77 -2.43 7.63
CA TRP A 66 1.61 -3.04 6.60
C TRP A 66 0.83 -3.20 5.31
N ALA A 67 1.54 -3.19 4.19
CA ALA A 67 1.00 -3.53 2.89
C ALA A 67 2.11 -4.13 2.02
N MET A 68 1.76 -5.09 1.18
CA MET A 68 2.71 -5.71 0.25
C MET A 68 2.59 -5.06 -1.11
N TYR A 69 3.71 -4.73 -1.75
CA TYR A 69 3.75 -4.07 -3.05
C TYR A 69 4.63 -4.83 -4.03
N SER A 70 4.27 -4.74 -5.32
CA SER A 70 5.16 -5.09 -6.41
C SER A 70 5.78 -3.82 -6.96
N ILE A 71 7.11 -3.72 -6.86
CA ILE A 71 7.87 -2.53 -7.24
C ILE A 71 8.69 -2.87 -8.49
N ARG A 72 8.77 -1.94 -9.45
CA ARG A 72 9.57 -2.11 -10.67
C ARG A 72 11.06 -2.07 -10.30
N GLN A 73 11.89 -2.91 -10.93
CA GLN A 73 13.32 -3.01 -10.61
C GLN A 73 14.12 -1.70 -10.73
N GLU A 74 13.60 -0.74 -11.50
CA GLU A 74 14.19 0.57 -11.76
C GLU A 74 13.99 1.53 -10.57
N VAL A 75 12.97 1.30 -9.74
CA VAL A 75 12.72 2.08 -8.52
C VAL A 75 13.75 1.68 -7.46
N LYS A 76 14.44 2.67 -6.90
CA LYS A 76 15.50 2.46 -5.88
C LYS A 76 15.12 2.99 -4.49
N SER A 77 14.19 3.93 -4.45
CA SER A 77 13.61 4.47 -3.23
C SER A 77 12.14 4.78 -3.44
N VAL A 78 11.41 4.84 -2.33
CA VAL A 78 10.00 5.23 -2.27
C VAL A 78 9.77 6.14 -1.07
N ASP A 79 8.77 7.00 -1.18
CA ASP A 79 8.22 7.73 -0.06
C ASP A 79 7.04 6.93 0.50
N ILE A 80 6.95 6.87 1.83
CA ILE A 80 5.86 6.18 2.54
C ILE A 80 4.87 7.24 3.04
N GLU A 81 3.66 7.24 2.48
CA GLU A 81 2.56 8.08 2.93
C GLU A 81 1.67 7.31 3.91
N ILE A 82 1.48 7.85 5.12
CA ILE A 82 0.52 7.37 6.12
C ILE A 82 -0.50 8.50 6.38
N PRO A 83 -1.81 8.28 6.22
CA PRO A 83 -2.81 9.32 6.44
C PRO A 83 -2.70 9.99 7.82
N GLY A 84 -2.63 11.31 7.85
CA GLY A 84 -2.52 12.10 9.08
C GLY A 84 -1.10 12.29 9.61
N PHE A 85 -0.09 11.79 8.89
CA PHE A 85 1.33 11.97 9.20
C PHE A 85 2.07 12.57 8.01
N ASP A 86 3.19 13.22 8.29
CA ASP A 86 4.14 13.61 7.24
C ASP A 86 4.75 12.35 6.60
N PRO A 87 5.06 12.39 5.29
CA PRO A 87 5.64 11.25 4.59
C PRO A 87 7.03 10.91 5.15
N ILE A 88 7.37 9.62 5.09
CA ILE A 88 8.73 9.15 5.32
C ILE A 88 9.40 9.08 3.94
N GLU A 89 10.33 10.00 3.68
CA GLU A 89 10.94 10.18 2.37
C GLU A 89 12.16 9.27 2.15
N ASP A 90 12.47 9.00 0.88
CA ASP A 90 13.71 8.35 0.42
C ASP A 90 14.00 6.97 1.04
N VAL A 91 12.96 6.18 1.31
CA VAL A 91 13.12 4.82 1.85
C VAL A 91 13.68 3.90 0.77
N PRO A 92 14.87 3.29 0.96
CA PRO A 92 15.47 2.44 -0.05
C PRO A 92 14.68 1.15 -0.25
N VAL A 93 14.47 0.77 -1.51
CA VAL A 93 13.86 -0.50 -1.91
C VAL A 93 14.82 -1.24 -2.83
N GLY A 94 15.40 -2.33 -2.33
CA GLY A 94 16.49 -3.06 -2.98
C GLY A 94 16.78 -4.40 -2.29
#